data_AF-A0A0M3BS87-F1
#
_entry.id   AF-A0A0M3BS87-F1
#
_cell.length_a   1.000
_cell.length_b   1.000
_cell.length_c   1.000
_cell.angle_alpha   90.00
_cell.angle_beta   90.00
_cell.angle_gamma   90.00
#
_symmetry.space_group_name_H-M   'P 1'
#
loop_
_entity.id
_entity.type
_entity.pdbx_description
1 polymer ?
#
loop_
_entity_poly.entity_id
_entity_poly.type
_entity_poly.pdbx_seq_one_letter_code
_entity_poly.pdbx_strand_id
1 'polypeptide(L)' 'MDDFSQMIKLLESAKQLADMNQMPMLAYLIEMAKAEARGNRFTLRDRKRGQDKQDKKEKPQAAE' A
#
# COMPACT_ATOMS: atom_id res chain seq x y z
N MET A 1 -6.76 14.41 -1.13
CA MET A 1 -7.34 13.14 -0.65
C MET A 1 -6.22 12.32 -0.03
N ASP A 2 -6.42 11.71 1.13
CA ASP A 2 -5.40 10.89 1.82
C ASP A 2 -5.17 9.58 1.04
N ASP A 3 -3.92 9.24 0.72
CA ASP A 3 -3.55 8.02 -0.04
C ASP A 3 -4.09 6.76 0.64
N PHE A 4 -4.13 6.78 1.98
CA PHE A 4 -4.73 5.71 2.76
C PHE A 4 -6.22 5.53 2.44
N SER A 5 -6.95 6.63 2.31
CA SER A 5 -8.38 6.60 1.97
C SER A 5 -8.61 6.08 0.54
N GLN A 6 -7.71 6.37 -0.40
CA GLN A 6 -7.80 5.82 -1.75
C GLN A 6 -7.52 4.31 -1.76
N MET A 7 -6.50 3.86 -1.03
CA MET A 7 -6.18 2.43 -0.91
C MET A 7 -7.33 1.62 -0.31
N ILE A 8 -7.96 2.12 0.76
CA ILE A 8 -9.12 1.44 1.37
C ILE A 8 -10.28 1.36 0.37
N LYS A 9 -10.54 2.41 -0.41
CA LYS A 9 -11.58 2.38 -1.46
C LYS A 9 -11.29 1.35 -2.54
N LEU A 10 -10.04 1.24 -2.99
CA LEU A 10 -9.65 0.24 -3.99
C LEU A 10 -9.86 -1.19 -3.48
N LEU A 11 -9.49 -1.45 -2.23
CA LEU A 11 -9.74 -2.75 -1.60
C LEU A 11 -11.25 -3.04 -1.45
N GLU A 12 -12.06 -2.02 -1.14
CA GLU A 12 -13.51 -2.15 -1.09
C GLU A 12 -14.09 -2.55 -2.46
N SER A 13 -13.65 -1.87 -3.53
CA SER A 13 -14.07 -2.19 -4.90
C SER A 13 -13.59 -3.57 -5.36
N ALA A 14 -12.37 -3.97 -5.00
CA ALA A 14 -11.85 -5.29 -5.31
C ALA A 14 -12.66 -6.41 -4.64
N LYS A 15 -13.10 -6.19 -3.39
CA LYS A 15 -13.97 -7.14 -2.70
C LYS A 15 -15.32 -7.28 -3.39
N GLN A 16 -15.95 -6.16 -3.74
CA GLN A 16 -17.23 -6.16 -4.47
C GLN A 16 -17.12 -6.96 -5.79
N LEU A 17 -16.02 -6.78 -6.52
CA LEU A 17 -15.75 -7.58 -7.73
C LEU A 17 -15.57 -9.06 -7.41
N ALA A 18 -14.84 -9.41 -6.35
CA ALA A 18 -14.67 -10.81 -5.94
C ALA A 18 -16.00 -11.47 -5.56
N ASP A 19 -16.88 -10.74 -4.84
CA ASP A 19 -18.21 -11.19 -4.46
C ASP A 19 -19.10 -11.41 -5.69
N MET A 20 -19.09 -10.46 -6.65
CA MET A 20 -19.84 -10.59 -7.91
C MET A 20 -19.42 -11.81 -8.74
N ASN A 21 -18.14 -12.18 -8.68
CA ASN A 21 -17.59 -13.33 -9.42
C ASN A 21 -17.60 -14.63 -8.60
N GLN A 22 -18.28 -14.67 -7.46
CA GLN A 22 -18.36 -15.85 -6.59
C GLN A 22 -16.99 -16.42 -6.21
N MET A 23 -16.03 -15.53 -5.91
CA MET A 23 -14.68 -15.89 -5.48
C MET A 23 -14.50 -15.70 -3.96
N PRO A 24 -15.03 -16.61 -3.11
CA PRO A 24 -15.10 -16.41 -1.66
C PRO A 24 -13.72 -16.33 -1.01
N MET A 25 -12.74 -17.11 -1.50
CA MET A 25 -11.37 -17.05 -0.98
C MET A 25 -10.72 -15.69 -1.26
N LEU A 26 -10.95 -15.12 -2.45
CA LEU A 26 -10.41 -13.81 -2.80
C LEU A 26 -11.06 -12.71 -1.97
N ALA A 27 -12.38 -12.75 -1.78
CA ALA A 27 -13.08 -11.80 -0.91
C ALA A 27 -12.55 -11.84 0.54
N TYR A 28 -12.28 -13.04 1.05
CA TYR A 28 -11.66 -13.23 2.37
C TYR A 28 -10.25 -12.62 2.45
N LEU A 29 -9.38 -12.89 1.47
CA LEU A 29 -8.02 -12.33 1.42
C LEU A 29 -8.03 -10.79 1.34
N ILE A 30 -8.98 -10.21 0.61
CA ILE A 30 -9.13 -8.76 0.51
C ILE A 30 -9.60 -8.17 1.85
N GLU A 31 -10.51 -8.83 2.57
CA GLU A 31 -10.93 -8.38 3.89
C GLU A 31 -9.78 -8.43 4.91
N MET A 32 -8.96 -9.47 4.86
CA MET A 32 -7.73 -9.57 5.64
C MET A 32 -6.77 -8.42 5.33
N ALA A 33 -6.54 -8.13 4.04
CA ALA A 33 -5.69 -7.01 3.62
C ALA A 33 -6.23 -5.65 4.08
N LYS A 34 -7.55 -5.44 4.10
CA LYS A 34 -8.18 -4.23 4.66
C LYS A 34 -7.95 -4.12 6.17
N ALA A 35 -8.08 -5.22 6.91
CA ALA A 35 -7.83 -5.25 8.34
C ALA A 35 -6.36 -4.92 8.66
N GLU A 36 -5.42 -5.53 7.94
CA GLU A 36 -3.99 -5.24 8.08
C GLU A 36 -3.65 -3.79 7.70
N ALA A 37 -4.21 -3.27 6.60
CA ALA A 37 -4.00 -1.87 6.21
C ALA A 37 -4.47 -0.90 7.30
N ARG A 38 -5.61 -1.17 7.92
CA ARG A 38 -6.14 -0.37 9.04
C ARG A 38 -5.26 -0.48 10.29
N GLY A 39 -4.77 -1.69 10.60
CA GLY A 39 -3.84 -1.92 11.71
C GLY A 39 -2.48 -1.24 11.50
N ASN A 40 -2.01 -1.19 10.26
CA ASN A 40 -0.70 -0.65 9.87
C ASN A 40 -0.74 0.82 9.43
N ARG A 41 -1.83 1.55 9.72
CA ARG A 41 -2.01 2.97 9.33
C ARG A 41 -0.85 3.87 9.75
N PHE A 42 -0.24 3.61 10.91
CA PHE A 42 0.93 4.34 11.39
C PHE A 42 2.23 3.91 10.69
N THR A 43 2.45 2.60 10.51
CA THR A 43 3.64 2.05 9.84
C THR A 43 3.73 2.37 8.34
N LEU A 44 2.60 2.46 7.63
CA LEU A 44 2.56 2.88 6.22
C LEU A 44 2.89 4.38 6.07
N ARG A 45 2.55 5.20 7.07
CA ARG A 45 2.90 6.62 7.12
C ARG A 45 4.41 6.82 7.37
N ASP A 46 5.03 5.96 8.17
CA ASP A 46 6.47 6.03 8.47
C ASP A 46 7.35 5.54 7.31
N ARG A 47 6.91 4.54 6.53
CA ARG A 47 7.65 4.11 5.33
C ARG A 47 7.80 5.22 4.28
N LYS A 48 6.80 6.10 4.14
CA LYS A 48 6.90 7.28 3.26
C LYS A 48 7.94 8.31 3.74
N ARG A 49 8.21 8.42 5.04
CA ARG A 49 9.25 9.34 5.56
C ARG A 49 10.68 8.78 5.42
N GLY A 50 10.83 7.46 5.28
CA GLY A 50 12.14 6.79 5.17
C GLY A 50 12.63 6.55 3.74
N GLN A 51 11.74 6.49 2.74
CA GLN A 51 12.13 6.20 1.35
C GLN A 51 12.57 7.42 0.54
N ASP A 52 12.30 8.65 0.99
CA ASP A 52 12.66 9.89 0.27
C ASP A 52 14.15 10.28 0.39
N LYS A 53 15.00 9.41 0.97
CA LYS A 53 16.44 9.67 1.19
C LYS A 53 17.39 8.68 0.53
N GLN A 54 16.90 7.71 -0.26
CA GLN A 54 17.78 6.73 -0.91
C GLN A 54 18.12 7.01 -2.38
N ASP A 55 17.55 8.04 -3.02
CA ASP A 55 17.89 8.38 -4.42
C ASP A 55 19.05 9.40 -4.58
N LYS A 56 19.89 9.60 -3.56
CA LYS A 56 21.06 10.52 -3.67
C LYS A 56 22.38 9.93 -3.20
N LYS A 57 22.62 8.65 -3.48
CA LYS A 57 23.96 8.08 -3.45
C LYS A 57 24.20 7.29 -4.73
N GLU A 58 24.85 7.94 -5.69
CA GLU A 58 26.07 7.46 -6.37
C GLU A 58 26.29 8.21 -7.68
N LYS A 59 27.25 9.14 -7.66
CA LYS A 59 28.39 9.12 -8.58
C LYS A 59 29.54 9.94 -7.95
N PRO A 60 30.67 9.31 -7.63
CA PRO A 60 31.84 10.00 -7.06
C PRO A 60 32.48 10.92 -8.08
N GLN A 61 32.87 12.12 -7.62
CA GLN A 61 33.82 12.98 -8.31
C GLN A 61 35.14 12.21 -8.47
N ALA A 62 35.51 11.90 -9.71
CA ALA A 62 36.90 11.63 -10.04
C ALA A 62 37.53 12.97 -10.42
N ALA A 63 38.44 13.43 -9.57
CA ALA A 63 39.39 14.47 -9.87
C ALA A 63 40.54 13.85 -10.67
N GLU A 64 40.85 14.41 -11.84
CA GLU A 64 42.21 14.60 -12.36
C GLU A 64 42.20 15.71 -13.41
#